data_AF-A0A9D1LG45-F1
#
_entry.id   AF-A0A9D1LG45-F1
#
_cell.length_a   1.000
_cell.length_b   1.000
_cell.length_c   1.000
_cell.angle_alpha   90.00
_cell.angle_beta   90.00
_cell.angle_gamma   90.00
#
_symmetry.space_group_name_H-M   'P 1'
#
loop_
_entity.id
_entity.type
_entity.pdbx_description
1 polymer ?
#
loop_
_entity_poly.entity_id
_entity_poly.type
_entity_poly.pdbx_seq_one_letter_code
_entity_poly.pdbx_strand_id
1 'polypeptide(L)'
;MKKHLLFAFALSLGLANVASAQGYTLVRDWKTNTTAAGADARQGCYANGKFYIQNRPAGQIEVWDQTGMVGTLPSTDKSTGVCADDAGNIIVTNVTEFDWGKESGTTRPIRIYAGGEAPASDIDIYLVCPPPASLSSDMRCDYFGHVQGDVMSEEGGELCWVVNRRKYLNILPVKNGAQDDDNSQAVMMDNCFVNPVESFQEQGSGISMLTQTVAFKFGEEYCFDSRYIGMKGVEITTDEIGNPVANNKNDYTTAQSIWSYDPAFSCHVVGNTLFELGGEKYVVAMIQSKTDKERVSSFAIVKVSTGEKVAIWSAADH
;
A
#
# COMPACT_ATOMS: atom_id res chain seq x y z
N MET A 1 27.82 21.83 -28.28
CA MET A 1 28.24 20.43 -28.05
C MET A 1 27.01 19.58 -27.79
N LYS A 2 26.64 18.72 -28.75
CA LYS A 2 25.51 17.80 -28.63
C LYS A 2 25.95 16.65 -27.71
N LYS A 3 25.37 16.52 -26.51
CA LYS A 3 25.57 15.34 -25.66
C LYS A 3 24.70 14.22 -26.22
N HIS A 4 25.34 13.15 -26.66
CA HIS A 4 24.67 11.96 -27.15
C HIS A 4 23.97 11.28 -25.98
N LEU A 5 22.64 11.21 -26.07
CA LEU A 5 21.77 10.43 -25.19
C LEU A 5 21.88 8.98 -25.69
N LEU A 6 22.68 8.16 -25.00
CA LEU A 6 22.71 6.72 -25.26
C LEU A 6 21.47 6.11 -24.61
N PHE A 7 20.38 5.99 -25.36
CA PHE A 7 19.26 5.13 -25.01
C PHE A 7 19.67 3.68 -25.30
N ALA A 8 20.04 2.93 -24.27
CA ALA A 8 20.07 1.48 -24.35
C ALA A 8 18.65 0.97 -24.03
N PHE A 9 17.82 0.82 -25.07
CA PHE A 9 16.69 -0.09 -25.03
C PHE A 9 17.27 -1.51 -24.98
N ALA A 10 17.43 -2.09 -23.79
CA ALA A 10 17.64 -3.52 -23.66
C ALA A 10 16.27 -4.22 -23.74
N LEU A 11 15.74 -4.31 -24.96
CA LEU A 11 14.78 -5.35 -25.30
C LEU A 11 15.60 -6.65 -25.45
N SER A 12 16.01 -7.25 -24.34
CA SER A 12 16.60 -8.59 -24.33
C SER A 12 15.79 -9.47 -23.40
N LEU A 13 15.10 -10.44 -24.00
CA LEU A 13 14.58 -11.63 -23.35
C LEU A 13 15.67 -12.20 -22.42
N GLY A 14 15.44 -12.11 -21.10
CA GLY A 14 16.32 -12.61 -20.05
C GLY A 14 17.59 -11.78 -19.83
N LEU A 15 17.89 -11.44 -18.57
CA LEU A 15 19.12 -10.77 -18.08
C LEU A 15 19.15 -9.24 -18.01
N ALA A 16 18.16 -8.59 -17.37
CA ALA A 16 18.37 -7.23 -16.84
C ALA A 16 18.22 -7.23 -15.31
N ASN A 17 19.24 -7.73 -14.59
CA ASN A 17 19.35 -7.54 -13.13
C ASN A 17 19.68 -6.08 -12.75
N VAL A 18 19.82 -5.19 -13.73
CA VAL A 18 20.30 -3.82 -13.55
C VAL A 18 19.48 -2.84 -14.39
N ALA A 19 18.98 -1.78 -13.74
CA ALA A 19 18.37 -0.62 -14.37
C ALA A 19 19.14 0.65 -13.97
N SER A 20 19.03 1.74 -14.74
CA SER A 20 19.72 3.00 -14.46
C SER A 20 18.71 4.15 -14.36
N ALA A 21 18.82 4.95 -13.29
CA ALA A 21 17.97 6.11 -13.07
C ALA A 21 18.83 7.26 -12.50
N GLN A 22 18.87 8.44 -13.16
CA GLN A 22 19.60 9.63 -12.65
C GLN A 22 21.09 9.38 -12.29
N GLY A 23 21.77 8.44 -12.95
CA GLY A 23 23.15 8.08 -12.61
C GLY A 23 23.30 7.09 -11.45
N TYR A 24 22.18 6.63 -10.88
CA TYR A 24 22.13 5.50 -9.97
C TYR A 24 21.88 4.19 -10.72
N THR A 25 22.34 3.10 -10.13
CA THR A 25 22.17 1.74 -10.63
C THR A 25 21.22 1.00 -9.70
N LEU A 26 20.04 0.64 -10.20
CA LEU A 26 19.07 -0.19 -9.52
C LEU A 26 19.40 -1.65 -9.80
N VAL A 27 19.75 -2.41 -8.77
CA VAL A 27 20.09 -3.83 -8.89
C VAL A 27 19.00 -4.66 -8.24
N ARG A 28 18.51 -5.68 -8.96
CA ARG A 28 17.67 -6.71 -8.35
C ARG A 28 18.58 -7.61 -7.50
N ASP A 29 18.54 -7.42 -6.18
CA ASP A 29 19.37 -8.17 -5.23
C ASP A 29 19.06 -9.66 -5.28
N TRP A 30 17.79 -10.01 -5.06
CA TRP A 30 17.31 -11.39 -5.23
C TRP A 30 15.82 -11.41 -5.59
N LYS A 31 15.35 -12.59 -5.99
CA LYS A 31 13.95 -12.88 -6.31
C LYS A 31 13.65 -14.33 -5.94
N THR A 32 12.45 -14.57 -5.41
CA THR A 32 11.90 -15.91 -5.24
C THR A 32 10.59 -16.03 -6.02
N ASN A 33 10.38 -17.19 -6.67
CA ASN A 33 9.08 -17.59 -7.21
C ASN A 33 8.31 -18.49 -6.23
N THR A 34 8.90 -18.77 -5.08
CA THR A 34 8.30 -19.52 -3.99
C THR A 34 7.86 -18.53 -2.92
N THR A 35 6.59 -18.57 -2.56
CA THR A 35 6.01 -17.77 -1.47
C THR A 35 5.20 -18.70 -0.57
N ALA A 36 4.52 -18.13 0.43
CA ALA A 36 3.65 -18.83 1.37
C ALA A 36 2.83 -19.95 0.71
N ALA A 37 2.95 -21.16 1.27
CA ALA A 37 2.23 -22.32 0.79
C ALA A 37 0.74 -22.19 1.18
N GLY A 38 -0.14 -22.04 0.19
CA GLY A 38 -1.58 -21.91 0.39
C GLY A 38 -2.17 -20.74 -0.40
N ALA A 39 -3.32 -20.95 -1.03
CA ALA A 39 -3.90 -20.06 -2.05
C ALA A 39 -4.41 -18.68 -1.53
N ASP A 40 -4.01 -18.24 -0.35
CA ASP A 40 -4.54 -17.00 0.25
C ASP A 40 -3.53 -16.20 1.09
N ALA A 41 -2.29 -16.10 0.58
CA ALA A 41 -1.35 -15.07 1.00
C ALA A 41 -1.94 -13.68 0.68
N ARG A 42 -1.93 -12.79 1.67
CA ARG A 42 -2.53 -11.45 1.58
C ARG A 42 -1.45 -10.39 1.38
N GLN A 43 -1.48 -9.31 2.15
CA GLN A 43 -0.47 -8.26 2.03
C GLN A 43 0.91 -8.77 2.49
N GLY A 44 1.96 -8.14 2.00
CA GLY A 44 3.32 -8.30 2.51
C GLY A 44 4.04 -6.96 2.55
N CYS A 45 5.10 -6.90 3.34
CA CYS A 45 6.00 -5.75 3.41
C CYS A 45 7.47 -6.22 3.52
N TYR A 46 8.40 -5.27 3.39
CA TYR A 46 9.83 -5.51 3.52
C TYR A 46 10.42 -4.58 4.58
N ALA A 47 11.16 -5.14 5.53
CA ALA A 47 11.94 -4.41 6.52
C ALA A 47 13.03 -5.32 7.10
N ASN A 48 14.06 -4.75 7.74
CA ASN A 48 15.09 -5.51 8.45
C ASN A 48 15.77 -6.61 7.60
N GLY A 49 15.90 -6.38 6.28
CA GLY A 49 16.46 -7.34 5.34
C GLY A 49 15.54 -8.50 4.94
N LYS A 50 14.28 -8.53 5.40
CA LYS A 50 13.35 -9.65 5.26
C LYS A 50 12.00 -9.22 4.69
N PHE A 51 11.31 -10.16 4.05
CA PHE A 51 9.90 -10.02 3.70
C PHE A 51 9.02 -10.61 4.79
N TYR A 52 7.95 -9.90 5.13
CA TYR A 52 6.91 -10.32 6.07
C TYR A 52 5.61 -10.46 5.30
N ILE A 53 5.09 -11.68 5.20
CA ILE A 53 3.95 -12.02 4.34
C ILE A 53 2.81 -12.57 5.20
N GLN A 54 1.63 -11.97 5.12
CA GLN A 54 0.45 -12.46 5.83
C GLN A 54 -0.10 -13.74 5.17
N ASN A 55 0.16 -14.89 5.79
CA ASN A 55 -0.48 -16.16 5.46
C ASN A 55 -1.76 -16.29 6.29
N ARG A 56 -2.86 -15.76 5.73
CA ARG A 56 -4.15 -15.72 6.42
C ARG A 56 -4.65 -17.12 6.81
N PRO A 57 -4.71 -18.14 5.95
CA PRO A 57 -5.18 -19.48 6.36
C PRO A 57 -4.40 -20.10 7.52
N ALA A 58 -3.09 -19.84 7.60
CA ALA A 58 -2.24 -20.34 8.69
C ALA A 58 -2.32 -19.49 9.97
N GLY A 59 -2.91 -18.30 9.90
CA GLY A 59 -2.94 -17.34 10.99
C GLY A 59 -1.55 -16.87 11.41
N GLN A 60 -0.65 -16.68 10.44
CA GLN A 60 0.76 -16.34 10.69
C GLN A 60 1.27 -15.30 9.70
N ILE A 61 2.25 -14.52 10.13
CA ILE A 61 3.17 -13.81 9.24
C ILE A 61 4.33 -14.75 8.94
N GLU A 62 4.56 -15.07 7.68
CA GLU A 62 5.78 -15.76 7.29
C GLU A 62 6.91 -14.76 7.07
N VAL A 63 8.10 -15.11 7.57
CA VAL A 63 9.30 -14.29 7.47
C VAL A 63 10.24 -14.95 6.48
N TRP A 64 10.64 -14.21 5.44
CA TRP A 64 11.41 -14.71 4.32
C TRP A 64 12.67 -13.88 4.09
N ASP A 65 13.75 -14.55 3.72
CA ASP A 65 14.95 -13.92 3.15
C ASP A 65 15.38 -14.66 1.87
N GLN A 66 16.56 -14.31 1.34
CA GLN A 66 17.10 -14.92 0.13
C GLN A 66 17.31 -16.45 0.21
N THR A 67 17.35 -17.03 1.42
CA THR A 67 17.50 -18.47 1.65
C THR A 67 16.17 -19.21 1.70
N GLY A 68 15.04 -18.47 1.76
CA GLY A 68 13.69 -19.01 1.86
C GLY A 68 12.95 -18.53 3.10
N MET A 69 11.96 -19.29 3.56
CA MET A 69 11.25 -19.00 4.80
C MET A 69 12.16 -19.30 5.99
N VAL A 70 12.42 -18.28 6.81
CA VAL A 70 13.33 -18.35 7.97
C VAL A 70 12.60 -18.37 9.30
N GLY A 71 11.29 -18.13 9.31
CA GLY A 71 10.48 -18.19 10.52
C GLY A 71 9.06 -17.71 10.31
N THR A 72 8.30 -17.65 11.40
CA THR A 72 6.94 -17.10 11.40
C THR A 72 6.68 -16.27 12.66
N LEU A 73 5.74 -15.33 12.58
CA LEU A 73 5.21 -14.56 13.70
C LEU A 73 3.70 -14.84 13.86
N PRO A 74 3.18 -14.93 15.09
CA PRO A 74 1.74 -15.13 15.32
C PRO A 74 0.82 -14.06 14.69
N SER A 75 -0.19 -14.47 13.95
CA SER A 75 -1.25 -13.57 13.46
C SER A 75 -2.61 -14.19 13.79
N THR A 76 -3.65 -13.83 13.06
CA THR A 76 -4.96 -14.48 13.13
C THR A 76 -5.39 -14.96 11.75
N ASP A 77 -6.29 -15.93 11.72
CA ASP A 77 -6.75 -16.54 10.47
C ASP A 77 -7.74 -15.66 9.66
N LYS A 78 -8.01 -14.44 10.16
CA LYS A 78 -8.84 -13.43 9.51
C LYS A 78 -8.07 -12.18 9.10
N SER A 79 -6.85 -11.99 9.62
CA SER A 79 -6.03 -10.83 9.33
C SER A 79 -5.52 -10.81 7.90
N THR A 80 -5.46 -9.62 7.31
CA THR A 80 -5.12 -9.41 5.90
C THR A 80 -4.05 -8.36 5.67
N GLY A 81 -3.95 -7.37 6.56
CA GLY A 81 -3.03 -6.25 6.42
C GLY A 81 -1.74 -6.47 7.21
N VAL A 82 -0.62 -6.15 6.57
CA VAL A 82 0.69 -6.04 7.20
C VAL A 82 1.48 -4.91 6.56
N CYS A 83 2.15 -4.09 7.36
CA CYS A 83 3.10 -3.09 6.91
C CYS A 83 4.30 -3.01 7.87
N ALA A 84 5.25 -2.15 7.52
CA ALA A 84 6.36 -1.77 8.36
C ALA A 84 6.32 -0.26 8.62
N ASP A 85 7.02 0.16 9.67
CA ASP A 85 7.40 1.56 9.86
C ASP A 85 8.88 1.80 9.50
N ASP A 86 9.35 3.05 9.63
CA ASP A 86 10.74 3.42 9.28
C ASP A 86 11.79 2.80 10.23
N ALA A 87 11.39 2.45 11.46
CA ALA A 87 12.25 1.75 12.42
C ALA A 87 12.28 0.22 12.21
N GLY A 88 11.46 -0.29 11.27
CA GLY A 88 11.38 -1.71 10.98
C GLY A 88 10.50 -2.50 11.95
N ASN A 89 9.63 -1.83 12.71
CA ASN A 89 8.56 -2.51 13.42
C ASN A 89 7.55 -3.06 12.40
N ILE A 90 7.01 -4.27 12.65
CA ILE A 90 6.03 -4.89 11.77
C ILE A 90 4.65 -4.78 12.39
N ILE A 91 3.74 -4.16 11.66
CA ILE A 91 2.38 -3.85 12.11
C ILE A 91 1.41 -4.73 11.33
N VAL A 92 0.55 -5.44 12.04
CA VAL A 92 -0.38 -6.42 11.48
C VAL A 92 -1.79 -6.09 11.96
N THR A 93 -2.80 -6.24 11.10
CA THR A 93 -4.18 -6.30 11.59
C THR A 93 -4.28 -7.50 12.54
N ASN A 94 -5.02 -7.40 13.64
CA ASN A 94 -5.13 -8.49 14.63
C ASN A 94 -6.61 -8.84 14.89
N VAL A 95 -7.34 -9.15 13.82
CA VAL A 95 -8.79 -9.31 13.85
C VAL A 95 -9.21 -10.77 14.01
N THR A 96 -10.24 -11.07 14.81
CA THR A 96 -10.76 -12.44 15.00
C THR A 96 -11.93 -12.77 14.06
N GLU A 97 -12.47 -11.77 13.38
CA GLU A 97 -13.49 -11.91 12.36
C GLU A 97 -13.00 -11.32 11.05
N PHE A 98 -13.45 -11.88 9.92
CA PHE A 98 -13.26 -11.26 8.62
C PHE A 98 -14.24 -10.10 8.45
N ASP A 99 -14.17 -9.17 9.41
CA ASP A 99 -15.02 -8.00 9.46
C ASP A 99 -14.31 -6.89 8.69
N TRP A 100 -14.77 -6.67 7.46
CA TRP A 100 -14.29 -5.60 6.58
C TRP A 100 -14.81 -4.22 7.02
N GLY A 101 -14.56 -3.90 8.28
CA GLY A 101 -14.83 -2.61 8.87
C GLY A 101 -16.29 -2.33 9.21
N LYS A 102 -17.21 -3.30 9.37
CA LYS A 102 -18.66 -2.98 9.48
C LYS A 102 -19.10 -2.08 10.63
N GLU A 103 -18.21 -1.69 11.53
CA GLU A 103 -18.56 -0.88 12.69
C GLU A 103 -17.64 0.33 12.77
N SER A 104 -18.23 1.52 12.79
CA SER A 104 -17.56 2.74 13.22
C SER A 104 -17.64 2.89 14.71
N GLY A 105 -16.78 3.72 15.28
CA GLY A 105 -16.77 3.91 16.72
C GLY A 105 -16.29 2.64 17.45
N THR A 106 -15.72 1.69 16.70
CA THR A 106 -15.09 0.49 17.24
C THR A 106 -13.60 0.54 16.98
N THR A 107 -12.87 0.08 17.99
CA THR A 107 -11.44 -0.09 17.92
C THR A 107 -11.10 -1.20 16.92
N ARG A 108 -9.96 -1.06 16.26
CA ARG A 108 -9.40 -2.05 15.36
C ARG A 108 -8.13 -2.58 16.00
N PRO A 109 -8.14 -3.83 16.48
CA PRO A 109 -6.95 -4.39 17.07
C PRO A 109 -5.87 -4.51 15.99
N ILE A 110 -4.71 -3.98 16.29
CA ILE A 110 -3.48 -4.22 15.55
C ILE A 110 -2.47 -4.88 16.48
N ARG A 111 -1.50 -5.55 15.87
CA ARG A 111 -0.38 -6.19 16.54
C ARG A 111 0.91 -5.58 16.02
N ILE A 112 1.81 -5.21 16.93
CA ILE A 112 3.09 -4.59 16.63
C ILE A 112 4.22 -5.51 17.10
N TYR A 113 5.04 -5.97 16.15
CA TYR A 113 6.28 -6.69 16.39
C TYR A 113 7.44 -5.72 16.33
N ALA A 114 7.98 -5.33 17.48
CA ALA A 114 9.10 -4.40 17.55
C ALA A 114 10.32 -4.98 16.83
N GLY A 115 10.92 -4.23 15.90
CA GLY A 115 12.00 -4.72 15.04
C GLY A 115 11.66 -5.96 14.20
N GLY A 116 10.37 -6.30 14.06
CA GLY A 116 9.91 -7.51 13.37
C GLY A 116 10.16 -8.81 14.13
N GLU A 117 10.27 -8.74 15.46
CA GLU A 117 10.51 -9.91 16.33
C GLU A 117 9.44 -10.05 17.41
N ALA A 118 9.23 -11.28 17.89
CA ALA A 118 8.37 -11.57 19.03
C ALA A 118 9.10 -11.26 20.36
N PRO A 119 8.37 -10.90 21.44
CA PRO A 119 6.92 -10.81 21.56
C PRO A 119 6.34 -9.55 20.92
N ALA A 120 5.04 -9.60 20.60
CA ALA A 120 4.33 -8.44 20.09
C ALA A 120 3.59 -7.67 21.19
N SER A 121 3.22 -6.43 20.87
CA SER A 121 2.24 -5.64 21.60
C SER A 121 0.96 -5.54 20.79
N ASP A 122 -0.19 -5.79 21.42
CA ASP A 122 -1.51 -5.66 20.79
C ASP A 122 -2.14 -4.36 21.27
N ILE A 123 -2.59 -3.52 20.34
CA ILE A 123 -3.21 -2.22 20.65
C ILE A 123 -4.48 -2.06 19.83
N ASP A 124 -5.38 -1.24 20.34
CA ASP A 124 -6.65 -0.93 19.71
C ASP A 124 -6.59 0.42 19.03
N ILE A 125 -6.84 0.45 17.72
CA ILE A 125 -6.87 1.68 16.92
C ILE A 125 -8.30 2.17 16.72
N TYR A 126 -8.61 3.34 17.24
CA TYR A 126 -9.86 4.04 16.99
C TYR A 126 -9.81 4.82 15.66
N LEU A 127 -10.73 4.50 14.74
CA LEU A 127 -10.93 5.29 13.53
C LEU A 127 -11.78 6.52 13.85
N VAL A 128 -11.25 7.72 13.58
CA VAL A 128 -11.86 9.01 13.95
C VAL A 128 -12.99 9.44 13.00
N CYS A 129 -13.13 8.80 11.83
CA CYS A 129 -14.24 9.13 10.94
C CYS A 129 -15.60 8.88 11.62
N PRO A 130 -16.68 9.64 11.27
CA PRO A 130 -18.00 9.55 11.94
C PRO A 130 -18.59 8.13 11.94
N PRO A 131 -19.77 7.83 12.50
CA PRO A 131 -20.40 6.52 12.26
C PRO A 131 -20.98 6.32 10.83
N PRO A 132 -21.10 5.10 10.25
CA PRO A 132 -21.82 4.93 8.99
C PRO A 132 -23.32 5.11 9.26
N ALA A 133 -24.06 5.41 8.19
CA ALA A 133 -25.52 5.37 8.26
C ALA A 133 -26.06 3.92 8.33
N SER A 134 -25.30 2.92 7.85
CA SER A 134 -25.65 1.50 7.96
C SER A 134 -24.43 0.57 8.07
N LEU A 135 -24.57 -0.54 8.79
CA LEU A 135 -23.51 -1.53 9.04
C LEU A 135 -23.26 -2.49 7.86
N SER A 136 -24.11 -2.52 6.85
CA SER A 136 -24.15 -3.65 5.89
C SER A 136 -23.20 -3.50 4.70
N SER A 137 -22.65 -2.31 4.42
CA SER A 137 -21.82 -2.16 3.22
C SER A 137 -20.74 -1.07 3.20
N ASP A 138 -20.55 -0.25 4.24
CA ASP A 138 -20.00 1.10 4.01
C ASP A 138 -18.56 1.36 4.49
N MET A 139 -17.72 0.35 4.78
CA MET A 139 -16.60 0.61 5.69
C MET A 139 -15.26 -0.10 5.43
N ARG A 140 -14.96 -0.53 4.21
CA ARG A 140 -13.75 -1.34 3.98
C ARG A 140 -12.46 -0.54 4.15
N CYS A 141 -11.57 -1.10 4.95
CA CYS A 141 -10.22 -0.62 5.24
C CYS A 141 -9.25 -1.76 4.88
N ASP A 142 -8.94 -1.92 3.59
CA ASP A 142 -8.43 -3.20 3.06
C ASP A 142 -6.92 -3.42 3.31
N TYR A 143 -6.10 -2.35 3.28
CA TYR A 143 -4.64 -2.44 3.29
C TYR A 143 -3.99 -1.35 4.14
N PHE A 144 -2.83 -1.68 4.71
CA PHE A 144 -1.95 -0.69 5.33
C PHE A 144 -0.99 -0.10 4.32
N GLY A 145 -0.72 1.19 4.43
CA GLY A 145 0.47 1.77 3.83
C GLY A 145 1.65 1.67 4.78
N HIS A 146 2.82 2.03 4.28
CA HIS A 146 4.01 2.25 5.09
C HIS A 146 3.70 3.29 6.16
N VAL A 147 4.19 3.06 7.37
CA VAL A 147 4.05 4.00 8.48
C VAL A 147 5.32 4.85 8.55
N GLN A 148 5.19 6.15 8.37
CA GLN A 148 6.34 7.05 8.52
C GLN A 148 6.63 7.25 10.01
N GLY A 149 7.89 7.15 10.43
CA GLY A 149 8.33 7.27 11.82
C GLY A 149 8.50 5.92 12.54
N ASP A 150 8.51 5.97 13.87
CA ASP A 150 8.68 4.79 14.75
C ASP A 150 7.54 4.74 15.77
N VAL A 151 6.60 3.81 15.57
CA VAL A 151 5.40 3.72 16.42
C VAL A 151 5.71 3.32 17.86
N MET A 152 6.91 2.79 18.14
CA MET A 152 7.35 2.39 19.46
C MET A 152 8.18 3.48 20.18
N SER A 153 8.48 4.59 19.52
CA SER A 153 9.23 5.73 20.07
C SER A 153 8.34 6.80 20.71
N GLU A 154 8.97 7.76 21.40
CA GLU A 154 8.28 8.94 21.96
C GLU A 154 7.83 9.92 20.87
N GLU A 155 8.63 10.08 19.81
CA GLU A 155 8.30 10.88 18.63
C GLU A 155 7.11 10.29 17.85
N GLY A 156 7.06 8.96 17.78
CA GLY A 156 5.98 8.19 17.18
C GLY A 156 6.12 7.96 15.67
N GLY A 157 5.12 7.27 15.14
CA GLY A 157 4.87 7.11 13.72
C GLY A 157 3.43 7.48 13.38
N GLU A 158 3.15 7.66 12.10
CA GLU A 158 1.83 8.09 11.62
C GLU A 158 1.20 7.06 10.69
N LEU A 159 0.17 6.38 11.20
CA LEU A 159 -0.61 5.43 10.44
C LEU A 159 -1.71 6.18 9.68
N CYS A 160 -1.81 5.90 8.38
CA CYS A 160 -2.85 6.46 7.52
C CYS A 160 -3.79 5.36 7.06
N TRP A 161 -5.11 5.59 7.13
CA TRP A 161 -6.08 4.61 6.68
C TRP A 161 -7.28 5.25 5.99
N VAL A 162 -7.58 4.79 4.76
CA VAL A 162 -8.76 5.24 4.03
C VAL A 162 -9.92 4.27 4.23
N VAL A 163 -11.06 4.82 4.67
CA VAL A 163 -12.34 4.10 4.65
C VAL A 163 -13.00 4.37 3.30
N ASN A 164 -12.74 3.47 2.33
CA ASN A 164 -12.96 3.73 0.91
C ASN A 164 -14.37 4.21 0.53
N ARG A 165 -15.43 3.68 1.14
CA ARG A 165 -16.81 4.07 0.83
C ARG A 165 -17.26 5.34 1.54
N ARG A 166 -16.51 5.78 2.55
CA ARG A 166 -16.82 6.98 3.32
C ARG A 166 -15.94 8.16 2.94
N LYS A 167 -14.93 7.92 2.11
CA LYS A 167 -14.04 8.94 1.56
C LYS A 167 -13.35 9.73 2.67
N TYR A 168 -13.02 9.07 3.78
CA TYR A 168 -12.22 9.66 4.86
C TYR A 168 -10.80 9.11 4.83
N LEU A 169 -9.83 10.01 4.88
CA LEU A 169 -8.46 9.71 5.28
C LEU A 169 -8.38 9.84 6.80
N ASN A 170 -8.13 8.73 7.49
CA ASN A 170 -7.79 8.75 8.92
C ASN A 170 -6.28 8.92 9.05
N ILE A 171 -5.88 9.85 9.90
CA ILE A 171 -4.49 10.11 10.29
C ILE A 171 -4.41 9.79 11.77
N LEU A 172 -3.62 8.77 12.08
CA LEU A 172 -3.65 8.08 13.36
C LEU A 172 -2.22 8.00 13.87
N PRO A 173 -1.74 9.04 14.59
CA PRO A 173 -0.41 9.00 15.18
C PRO A 173 -0.37 7.92 16.28
N VAL A 174 0.74 7.20 16.36
CA VAL A 174 1.00 6.14 17.35
C VAL A 174 2.36 6.42 17.97
N LYS A 175 2.41 6.51 19.31
CA LYS A 175 3.61 6.78 20.10
C LYS A 175 3.72 5.76 21.21
N ASN A 176 4.92 5.28 21.50
CA ASN A 176 5.19 4.30 22.54
C ASN A 176 4.26 3.07 22.48
N GLY A 177 3.89 2.65 21.27
CA GLY A 177 2.94 1.56 21.05
C GLY A 177 1.52 1.86 21.52
N ALA A 178 1.06 3.11 21.48
CA ALA A 178 -0.33 3.48 21.76
C ALA A 178 -0.79 4.58 20.80
N GLN A 179 -2.08 4.58 20.44
CA GLN A 179 -2.64 5.65 19.62
C GLN A 179 -2.64 6.97 20.40
N ASP A 180 -2.25 8.04 19.72
CA ASP A 180 -2.38 9.41 20.18
C ASP A 180 -3.76 9.95 19.78
N ASP A 181 -4.77 9.65 20.60
CA ASP A 181 -6.17 9.96 20.32
C ASP A 181 -6.41 11.47 20.14
N ASP A 182 -5.73 12.29 20.94
CA ASP A 182 -5.87 13.76 20.92
C ASP A 182 -5.39 14.39 19.59
N ASN A 183 -4.48 13.70 18.89
CA ASN A 183 -3.92 14.14 17.61
C ASN A 183 -4.42 13.32 16.42
N SER A 184 -5.32 12.36 16.66
CA SER A 184 -5.95 11.58 15.61
C SER A 184 -7.05 12.38 14.92
N GLN A 185 -7.11 12.31 13.59
CA GLN A 185 -8.10 13.07 12.81
C GLN A 185 -8.61 12.27 11.61
N ALA A 186 -9.80 12.61 11.15
CA ALA A 186 -10.36 12.11 9.90
C ALA A 186 -10.72 13.27 8.98
N VAL A 187 -10.25 13.21 7.74
CA VAL A 187 -10.40 14.29 6.76
C VAL A 187 -11.17 13.80 5.55
N MET A 188 -12.20 14.55 5.15
CA MET A 188 -12.99 14.24 3.97
C MET A 188 -12.18 14.42 2.68
N MET A 189 -12.31 13.46 1.78
CA MET A 189 -11.52 13.34 0.55
C MET A 189 -12.33 13.61 -0.73
N ASP A 190 -13.52 14.20 -0.65
CA ASP A 190 -14.39 14.41 -1.84
C ASP A 190 -13.71 15.16 -2.99
N ASN A 191 -12.72 16.01 -2.69
CA ASN A 191 -11.99 16.78 -3.71
C ASN A 191 -10.89 15.98 -4.43
N CYS A 192 -10.53 14.79 -3.96
CA CYS A 192 -9.45 13.99 -4.54
C CYS A 192 -9.78 12.51 -4.73
N PHE A 193 -10.78 11.99 -4.03
CA PHE A 193 -11.20 10.60 -4.06
C PHE A 193 -12.65 10.49 -4.53
N VAL A 194 -12.84 10.02 -5.76
CA VAL A 194 -14.15 9.61 -6.27
C VAL A 194 -14.24 8.10 -6.12
N ASN A 195 -15.22 7.60 -5.37
CA ASN A 195 -15.39 6.16 -5.23
C ASN A 195 -15.87 5.59 -6.57
N PRO A 196 -15.01 4.86 -7.31
CA PRO A 196 -15.35 4.36 -8.65
C PRO A 196 -16.54 3.40 -8.62
N VAL A 197 -16.79 2.73 -7.48
CA VAL A 197 -17.90 1.78 -7.30
C VAL A 197 -19.27 2.47 -7.45
N GLU A 198 -19.39 3.75 -7.10
CA GLU A 198 -20.64 4.52 -7.25
C GLU A 198 -21.11 4.50 -8.72
N SER A 199 -20.18 4.70 -9.67
CA SER A 199 -20.47 4.66 -11.11
C SER A 199 -20.66 3.25 -11.68
N PHE A 200 -20.01 2.22 -11.11
CA PHE A 200 -20.10 0.84 -11.58
C PHE A 200 -21.37 0.11 -11.09
N GLN A 201 -21.93 0.53 -9.95
CA GLN A 201 -23.18 -0.02 -9.41
C GLN A 201 -24.39 0.33 -10.27
N GLU A 202 -24.41 1.50 -10.89
CA GLU A 202 -25.50 1.92 -11.81
C GLU A 202 -25.56 1.06 -13.08
N GLN A 203 -24.44 0.45 -13.48
CA GLN A 203 -24.33 -0.28 -14.76
C GLN A 203 -24.64 -1.77 -14.67
N GLY A 204 -25.06 -2.29 -13.51
CA GLY A 204 -25.50 -3.69 -13.35
C GLY A 204 -24.44 -4.76 -13.66
N SER A 205 -23.19 -4.35 -13.88
CA SER A 205 -22.07 -5.26 -14.11
C SER A 205 -21.72 -5.94 -12.79
N GLY A 206 -21.53 -7.27 -12.80
CA GLY A 206 -21.06 -8.04 -11.64
C GLY A 206 -19.65 -7.69 -11.16
N ILE A 207 -19.17 -6.45 -11.38
CA ILE A 207 -17.96 -5.87 -10.82
C ILE A 207 -18.26 -5.60 -9.33
N SER A 208 -18.23 -6.68 -8.56
CA SER A 208 -18.46 -6.59 -7.13
C SER A 208 -17.30 -5.85 -6.45
N MET A 209 -17.59 -4.66 -5.91
CA MET A 209 -17.38 -4.31 -4.50
C MET A 209 -15.95 -4.12 -3.94
N LEU A 210 -14.87 -4.08 -4.74
CA LEU A 210 -13.49 -4.10 -4.21
C LEU A 210 -12.64 -2.89 -4.64
N THR A 211 -12.91 -1.70 -4.10
CA THR A 211 -11.97 -0.58 -4.13
C THR A 211 -10.87 -0.78 -3.10
N GLN A 212 -9.93 -1.66 -3.42
CA GLN A 212 -8.67 -1.77 -2.71
C GLN A 212 -8.02 -0.38 -2.66
N THR A 213 -7.82 0.14 -1.45
CA THR A 213 -7.25 1.46 -1.21
C THR A 213 -6.22 1.37 -0.11
N VAL A 214 -5.11 2.08 -0.28
CA VAL A 214 -4.07 2.27 0.73
C VAL A 214 -3.81 3.75 0.90
N ALA A 215 -3.44 4.17 2.10
CA ALA A 215 -2.88 5.49 2.34
C ALA A 215 -1.63 5.40 3.21
N PHE A 216 -0.78 6.40 3.06
CA PHE A 216 0.49 6.54 3.78
C PHE A 216 0.92 8.00 3.77
N LYS A 217 1.86 8.33 4.63
CA LYS A 217 2.58 9.61 4.58
C LYS A 217 3.92 9.44 3.88
N PHE A 218 4.30 10.45 3.11
CA PHE A 218 5.59 10.53 2.44
C PHE A 218 6.16 11.95 2.57
N GLY A 219 7.12 12.11 3.48
CA GLY A 219 7.63 13.41 3.90
C GLY A 219 6.52 14.22 4.57
N GLU A 220 6.22 15.37 3.99
CA GLU A 220 5.17 16.30 4.47
C GLU A 220 3.81 16.07 3.78
N GLU A 221 3.72 15.10 2.87
CA GLU A 221 2.56 14.88 2.02
C GLU A 221 1.85 13.57 2.37
N TYR A 222 0.52 13.58 2.33
CA TYR A 222 -0.27 12.35 2.39
C TYR A 222 -0.42 11.77 1.00
N CYS A 223 -0.49 10.45 0.89
CA CYS A 223 -0.71 9.78 -0.37
C CYS A 223 -1.79 8.73 -0.20
N PHE A 224 -2.53 8.47 -1.28
CA PHE A 224 -3.32 7.26 -1.39
C PHE A 224 -3.15 6.64 -2.77
N ASP A 225 -3.27 5.32 -2.84
CA ASP A 225 -3.39 4.59 -4.09
C ASP A 225 -4.67 3.76 -4.06
N SER A 226 -5.39 3.78 -5.18
CA SER A 226 -6.63 3.06 -5.34
C SER A 226 -6.76 2.50 -6.75
N ARG A 227 -7.22 1.26 -6.83
CA ARG A 227 -7.29 0.45 -8.07
C ARG A 227 -7.82 1.14 -9.32
N TYR A 228 -8.79 2.04 -9.20
CA TYR A 228 -9.41 2.69 -10.35
C TYR A 228 -9.12 4.19 -10.45
N ILE A 229 -8.36 4.73 -9.49
CA ILE A 229 -8.00 6.14 -9.44
C ILE A 229 -6.53 6.30 -9.84
N GLY A 230 -5.67 5.40 -9.34
CA GLY A 230 -4.22 5.56 -9.33
C GLY A 230 -3.75 6.21 -8.03
N MET A 231 -2.47 6.52 -7.99
CA MET A 231 -1.81 7.10 -6.83
C MET A 231 -1.87 8.63 -6.89
N LYS A 232 -2.36 9.24 -5.82
CA LYS A 232 -2.45 10.68 -5.67
C LYS A 232 -1.69 11.15 -4.45
N GLY A 233 -1.11 12.32 -4.62
CA GLY A 233 -0.64 13.20 -3.56
C GLY A 233 -1.79 14.01 -3.01
N VAL A 234 -1.87 14.09 -1.68
CA VAL A 234 -2.93 14.75 -0.94
C VAL A 234 -2.33 15.82 -0.04
N GLU A 235 -2.86 17.02 -0.17
CA GLU A 235 -2.64 18.09 0.79
C GLU A 235 -3.89 18.30 1.63
N ILE A 236 -3.69 18.65 2.90
CA ILE A 236 -4.79 18.99 3.80
C ILE A 236 -4.80 20.49 3.96
N THR A 237 -5.90 21.11 3.57
CA THR A 237 -6.15 22.54 3.76
C THR A 237 -7.36 22.73 4.65
N THR A 238 -7.75 23.98 4.85
CA THR A 238 -8.97 24.34 5.59
C THR A 238 -9.99 24.94 4.63
N ASP A 239 -11.28 24.57 4.77
CA ASP A 239 -12.38 25.20 4.05
C ASP A 239 -12.76 26.58 4.61
N GLU A 240 -13.75 27.24 3.99
CA GLU A 240 -14.22 28.57 4.39
C GLU A 240 -14.81 28.64 5.81
N ILE A 241 -15.20 27.50 6.39
CA ILE A 241 -15.85 27.40 7.71
C ILE A 241 -14.87 26.88 8.77
N GLY A 242 -13.65 26.51 8.39
CA GLY A 242 -12.60 26.07 9.31
C GLY A 242 -12.38 24.55 9.38
N ASN A 243 -13.05 23.75 8.55
CA ASN A 243 -12.89 22.29 8.57
C ASN A 243 -11.69 21.83 7.74
N PRO A 244 -10.96 20.79 8.16
CA PRO A 244 -9.92 20.19 7.34
C PRO A 244 -10.54 19.50 6.12
N VAL A 245 -9.92 19.70 4.95
CA VAL A 245 -10.32 19.09 3.68
C VAL A 245 -9.10 18.56 2.94
N ALA A 246 -9.20 17.35 2.41
CA ALA A 246 -8.14 16.72 1.62
C ALA A 246 -8.31 17.06 0.14
N ASN A 247 -7.33 17.76 -0.43
CA ASN A 247 -7.29 18.16 -1.83
C ASN A 247 -6.25 17.37 -2.61
N ASN A 248 -6.49 17.24 -3.91
CA ASN A 248 -5.53 16.62 -4.81
C ASN A 248 -4.36 17.58 -5.02
N LYS A 249 -3.20 17.24 -4.47
CA LYS A 249 -1.97 18.00 -4.67
C LYS A 249 -1.28 17.60 -5.97
N ASN A 250 -1.21 16.29 -6.23
CA ASN A 250 -0.50 15.73 -7.38
C ASN A 250 -1.15 14.44 -7.88
N ASP A 251 -1.21 14.26 -9.19
CA ASP A 251 -1.52 12.97 -9.81
C ASP A 251 -0.22 12.23 -10.14
N TYR A 252 0.27 11.42 -9.21
CA TYR A 252 1.49 10.64 -9.45
C TYR A 252 1.29 9.59 -10.53
N THR A 253 0.12 8.96 -10.53
CA THR A 253 -0.26 7.94 -11.51
C THR A 253 -1.77 8.03 -11.78
N THR A 254 -2.21 7.55 -12.93
CA THR A 254 -3.63 7.25 -13.16
C THR A 254 -3.80 5.75 -13.33
N ALA A 255 -5.00 5.23 -13.05
CA ALA A 255 -5.33 3.84 -13.29
C ALA A 255 -5.14 3.40 -14.76
N GLN A 256 -4.97 4.33 -15.70
CA GLN A 256 -4.68 4.04 -17.10
C GLN A 256 -3.22 4.32 -17.51
N SER A 257 -2.53 5.28 -16.89
CA SER A 257 -1.26 5.82 -17.40
C SER A 257 -0.05 4.90 -17.19
N ILE A 258 -0.06 4.03 -16.19
CA ILE A 258 1.05 3.07 -15.94
C ILE A 258 0.69 1.66 -16.41
N TRP A 259 -0.61 1.36 -16.50
CA TRP A 259 -1.17 0.00 -16.46
C TRP A 259 -1.70 -0.53 -17.79
N SER A 260 -1.32 0.09 -18.91
CA SER A 260 -1.84 -0.28 -20.23
C SER A 260 -1.46 -1.72 -20.63
N TYR A 261 -2.31 -2.69 -20.29
CA TYR A 261 -2.61 -3.78 -21.23
C TYR A 261 -4.00 -4.41 -21.06
N ASP A 262 -4.69 -4.30 -19.91
CA ASP A 262 -6.07 -4.79 -19.80
C ASP A 262 -6.90 -4.07 -18.71
N PRO A 263 -7.90 -3.24 -19.07
CA PRO A 263 -8.79 -2.58 -18.11
C PRO A 263 -9.67 -3.54 -17.30
N ALA A 264 -9.77 -4.82 -17.67
CA ALA A 264 -10.62 -5.79 -16.98
C ALA A 264 -10.00 -6.38 -15.70
N PHE A 265 -8.67 -6.27 -15.49
CA PHE A 265 -7.99 -6.99 -14.39
C PHE A 265 -6.87 -6.19 -13.72
N SER A 266 -7.25 -5.08 -13.11
CA SER A 266 -6.40 -4.25 -12.25
C SER A 266 -6.26 -4.84 -10.84
N CYS A 267 -5.19 -5.52 -10.43
CA CYS A 267 -4.95 -5.71 -8.99
C CYS A 267 -3.94 -4.65 -8.57
N HIS A 268 -4.44 -3.62 -7.89
CA HIS A 268 -3.61 -2.58 -7.29
C HIS A 268 -3.97 -2.57 -5.82
N VAL A 269 -2.98 -2.88 -5.02
CA VAL A 269 -2.52 -2.11 -3.85
C VAL A 269 -1.34 -2.95 -3.38
N VAL A 270 -0.15 -2.65 -3.90
CA VAL A 270 1.07 -2.99 -3.15
C VAL A 270 1.21 -1.84 -2.19
N GLY A 271 0.99 -2.11 -0.90
CA GLY A 271 1.43 -1.18 0.13
C GLY A 271 2.88 -0.87 -0.15
N ASN A 272 3.20 0.42 -0.31
CA ASN A 272 4.55 0.97 -0.44
C ASN A 272 5.01 0.89 -1.90
N THR A 273 5.42 1.96 -2.56
CA THR A 273 6.69 2.64 -2.22
C THR A 273 6.83 3.82 -3.18
N LEU A 274 6.26 4.97 -2.81
CA LEU A 274 6.80 6.23 -3.31
C LEU A 274 8.18 6.39 -2.64
N PHE A 275 9.21 6.66 -3.43
CA PHE A 275 10.54 6.93 -2.89
C PHE A 275 11.22 8.05 -3.68
N GLU A 276 12.21 8.68 -3.07
CA GLU A 276 12.98 9.75 -3.71
C GLU A 276 14.43 9.30 -3.94
N LEU A 277 14.97 9.62 -5.11
CA LEU A 277 16.35 9.35 -5.49
C LEU A 277 16.88 10.54 -6.28
N GLY A 278 17.89 11.24 -5.72
CA GLY A 278 18.50 12.40 -6.38
C GLY A 278 17.54 13.58 -6.62
N GLY A 279 16.58 13.80 -5.71
CA GLY A 279 15.57 14.86 -5.84
C GLY A 279 14.40 14.52 -6.77
N GLU A 280 14.34 13.29 -7.26
CA GLU A 280 13.26 12.80 -8.14
C GLU A 280 12.43 11.74 -7.44
N LYS A 281 11.11 11.80 -7.60
CA LYS A 281 10.17 10.83 -7.03
C LYS A 281 9.93 9.65 -7.97
N TYR A 282 9.79 8.47 -7.40
CA TYR A 282 9.57 7.22 -8.10
C TYR A 282 8.47 6.40 -7.45
N VAL A 283 7.70 5.70 -8.26
CA VAL A 283 6.63 4.79 -7.83
C VAL A 283 7.04 3.36 -8.16
N VAL A 284 6.93 2.45 -7.19
CA VAL A 284 6.94 1.02 -7.49
C VAL A 284 5.54 0.56 -7.87
N ALA A 285 5.43 -0.01 -9.06
CA ALA A 285 4.17 -0.31 -9.72
C ALA A 285 4.09 -1.81 -10.08
N MET A 286 3.10 -2.54 -9.55
CA MET A 286 2.81 -3.92 -9.98
C MET A 286 2.01 -3.97 -11.28
N ILE A 287 2.67 -4.29 -12.39
CA ILE A 287 2.06 -4.40 -13.71
C ILE A 287 1.54 -5.82 -13.90
N GLN A 288 0.29 -6.00 -14.32
CA GLN A 288 -0.22 -7.30 -14.76
C GLN A 288 -0.69 -7.24 -16.20
N SER A 289 -0.40 -8.31 -16.94
CA SER A 289 -0.99 -8.57 -18.25
C SER A 289 -1.69 -9.92 -18.24
N LYS A 290 -2.82 -9.99 -18.93
CA LYS A 290 -3.50 -11.25 -19.23
C LYS A 290 -3.19 -11.60 -20.69
N THR A 291 -2.61 -12.77 -20.89
CA THR A 291 -2.61 -13.44 -22.20
C THR A 291 -3.78 -14.43 -22.23
N ASP A 292 -4.14 -14.94 -23.40
CA ASP A 292 -5.22 -15.94 -23.56
C ASP A 292 -5.03 -17.22 -22.72
N LYS A 293 -3.83 -17.44 -22.16
CA LYS A 293 -3.45 -18.65 -21.44
C LYS A 293 -3.05 -18.41 -19.97
N GLU A 294 -2.42 -17.29 -19.64
CA GLU A 294 -1.86 -17.05 -18.30
C GLU A 294 -1.85 -15.56 -17.90
N ARG A 295 -1.89 -15.30 -16.60
CA ARG A 295 -1.64 -13.98 -16.01
C ARG A 295 -0.14 -13.83 -15.77
N VAL A 296 0.46 -12.78 -16.31
CA VAL A 296 1.86 -12.44 -16.07
C VAL A 296 1.89 -11.21 -15.17
N SER A 297 2.50 -11.35 -14.00
CA SER A 297 2.78 -10.21 -13.12
C SER A 297 4.20 -9.70 -13.35
N SER A 298 4.40 -8.42 -13.17
CA SER A 298 5.69 -7.74 -13.24
C SER A 298 5.67 -6.60 -12.21
N PHE A 299 6.84 -6.13 -11.80
CA PHE A 299 6.95 -4.86 -11.10
C PHE A 299 7.82 -3.91 -11.90
N ALA A 300 7.49 -2.63 -11.82
CA ALA A 300 8.22 -1.56 -12.48
C ALA A 300 8.53 -0.44 -11.50
N ILE A 301 9.63 0.25 -11.75
CA ILE A 301 9.94 1.53 -11.10
C ILE A 301 9.65 2.62 -12.11
N VAL A 302 8.76 3.54 -11.75
CA VAL A 302 8.25 4.58 -12.63
C VAL A 302 8.64 5.94 -12.09
N LYS A 303 9.33 6.72 -12.91
CA LYS A 303 9.66 8.11 -12.62
C LYS A 303 8.40 8.95 -12.63
N VAL A 304 8.10 9.63 -11.53
CA VAL A 304 6.88 10.43 -11.38
C VAL A 304 6.81 11.55 -12.42
N SER A 305 7.89 12.32 -12.58
CA SER A 305 7.84 13.55 -13.39
C SER A 305 7.58 13.31 -14.89
N THR A 306 7.88 12.10 -15.39
CA THR A 306 7.79 11.76 -16.82
C THR A 306 6.89 10.56 -17.11
N GLY A 307 6.51 9.77 -16.10
CA GLY A 307 5.87 8.47 -16.28
C GLY A 307 6.80 7.39 -16.87
N GLU A 308 8.10 7.67 -16.98
CA GLU A 308 9.08 6.76 -17.56
C GLU A 308 9.31 5.53 -16.67
N LYS A 309 9.14 4.34 -17.24
CA LYS A 309 9.49 3.07 -16.59
C LYS A 309 11.01 2.87 -16.68
N VAL A 310 11.71 3.23 -15.61
CA VAL A 310 13.19 3.14 -15.56
C VAL A 310 13.68 1.72 -15.28
N ALA A 311 12.81 0.87 -14.73
CA ALA A 311 13.07 -0.55 -14.54
C ALA A 311 11.77 -1.35 -14.67
N ILE A 312 11.84 -2.56 -15.23
CA ILE A 312 10.74 -3.52 -15.29
C ILE A 312 11.32 -4.92 -15.08
N TRP A 313 10.72 -5.67 -14.17
CA TRP A 313 11.07 -7.07 -13.91
C TRP A 313 9.81 -7.93 -13.90
N SER A 314 9.84 -9.01 -14.67
CA SER A 314 8.73 -9.95 -14.77
C SER A 314 8.82 -11.05 -13.71
N ALA A 315 7.66 -11.50 -13.24
CA ALA A 315 7.54 -12.72 -12.45
C ALA A 315 8.02 -13.95 -13.24
N ALA A 316 8.00 -13.93 -14.57
CA ALA A 316 8.52 -14.99 -15.41
C ALA A 316 10.05 -14.95 -15.62
N ASP A 317 10.74 -13.89 -15.18
CA ASP A 317 12.20 -13.81 -15.30
C ASP A 317 12.86 -14.86 -14.41
N HIS A 318 13.64 -15.77 -14.99
CA HIS A 318 14.47 -16.74 -14.27
C HIS A 318 15.81 -16.14 -13.84
#